data_AF-Q4DWL5-F1
#
_entry.id   AF-Q4DWL5-F1
#
_cell.length_a   1.000
_cell.length_b   1.000
_cell.length_c   1.000
_cell.angle_alpha   90.00
_cell.angle_beta   90.00
_cell.angle_gamma   90.00
#
_symmetry.space_group_name_H-M   'P 1'
#
loop_
_entity.id
_entity.type
_entity.pdbx_description
1 polymer ?
#
loop_
_entity_poly.entity_id
_entity_poly.type
_entity_poly.pdbx_seq_one_letter_code
_entity_poly.pdbx_strand_id
1 'polypeptide(L)'
;MTVYHEQFALVPPQYPRRAVQEAENHRALAALYELVENAIATAENYVAYTEGRLVPLSSRGSELLAASKELRERYRHEAPCGWTEQKVMQHCEQEVTVEEMAELLLRPPLDVAGIRSILRTLQETRTQLPRGRFLLMRDNLSALKPHQPPDLARDLSDVCGALYEIQYVDLMAELRAELSELDGERDKVQEKLKDAIHLYERAVAKGDVVEVERAHRQLIAARYEFVNACAKLMHQILGEDMASQESGFAAEMEALRRDAADSISRFAEALHERRQAFRNDLHNCDKKRLEEDGNHQKCLEVYNAEERETAAQIGQIVEQKKKLVEELRQKARELRDITLKQKEMVEAQVRAKRAEEERVTAYNEFVNMEEQQKHRLLRCLAYFDGMEELTADLRSYVDEMVTRIPQQNLRQVLDQLNDIEAEAFMNAYGGFVSCCGELTVKKMHRLDTLERQARLLEHNRDSAMESLDPNMSNYRLELDDIIEQMKGVSGVINALNATQDAGEQLFQSVEKGVLAKYERSGTPFVHPLQEYGIKSVEERNRFVDRSMHYVENEERKVLEKRNVLNRMRQAVEEDEAATESAIRNLPAAPEY
;
A
#
# COMPACT_ATOMS: atom_id res chain seq x y z
N MET A 1 -25.18 -29.73 -9.70
CA MET A 1 -25.14 -28.26 -9.88
C MET A 1 -25.02 -27.94 -11.36
N THR A 2 -26.03 -28.32 -12.16
CA THR A 2 -26.02 -28.27 -13.64
C THR A 2 -27.20 -27.44 -14.17
N VAL A 3 -27.71 -26.50 -13.37
CA VAL A 3 -28.90 -25.69 -13.72
C VAL A 3 -28.55 -24.53 -14.67
N TYR A 4 -27.26 -24.16 -14.79
CA TYR A 4 -26.84 -22.96 -15.53
C TYR A 4 -26.63 -23.19 -17.04
N HIS A 5 -26.34 -24.42 -17.47
CA HIS A 5 -26.06 -24.70 -18.88
C HIS A 5 -27.27 -24.51 -19.80
N GLU A 6 -28.50 -24.35 -19.28
CA GLU A 6 -29.67 -24.22 -20.16
C GLU A 6 -30.17 -22.77 -20.30
N GLN A 7 -30.04 -21.91 -19.28
CA GLN A 7 -30.66 -20.58 -19.34
C GLN A 7 -29.88 -19.55 -20.16
N PHE A 8 -28.57 -19.73 -20.30
CA PHE A 8 -27.70 -18.79 -21.01
C PHE A 8 -26.82 -19.47 -22.07
N ALA A 9 -27.07 -20.73 -22.46
CA ALA A 9 -26.35 -21.38 -23.57
C ALA A 9 -27.04 -21.10 -24.90
N LEU A 10 -26.28 -21.00 -26.00
CA LEU A 10 -26.88 -20.79 -27.33
C LEU A 10 -27.77 -21.98 -27.61
N VAL A 11 -29.06 -21.75 -27.81
CA VAL A 11 -30.02 -22.83 -28.05
C VAL A 11 -30.03 -23.09 -29.56
N PRO A 12 -29.60 -24.27 -30.02
CA PRO A 12 -29.71 -24.61 -31.43
C PRO A 12 -31.19 -24.60 -31.84
N PRO A 13 -31.52 -24.13 -33.05
CA PRO A 13 -32.90 -24.16 -33.51
C PRO A 13 -33.42 -25.60 -33.52
N GLN A 14 -34.57 -25.81 -32.87
CA GLN A 14 -35.26 -27.09 -32.93
C GLN A 14 -36.04 -27.18 -34.25
N TYR A 15 -35.87 -28.29 -34.96
CA TYR A 15 -36.67 -28.63 -36.14
C TYR A 15 -37.79 -29.60 -35.73
N PRO A 16 -38.95 -29.10 -35.26
CA PRO A 16 -40.01 -29.94 -34.67
C PRO A 16 -40.61 -30.98 -35.63
N ARG A 17 -40.31 -30.89 -36.94
CA ARG A 17 -40.80 -31.80 -37.97
C ARG A 17 -39.68 -32.51 -38.73
N ARG A 18 -38.49 -32.65 -38.16
CA ARG A 18 -37.33 -33.28 -38.82
C ARG A 18 -37.67 -34.61 -39.49
N ALA A 19 -38.31 -35.53 -38.78
CA ALA A 19 -38.67 -36.85 -39.32
C ALA A 19 -39.71 -36.76 -40.46
N VAL A 20 -40.63 -35.79 -40.41
CA VAL A 20 -41.62 -35.55 -41.46
C VAL A 20 -40.94 -34.99 -42.71
N GLN A 21 -40.02 -34.03 -42.54
CA GLN A 21 -39.24 -33.45 -43.62
C GLN A 21 -38.32 -34.48 -44.27
N GLU A 22 -37.63 -35.30 -43.49
CA GLU A 22 -36.80 -36.40 -44.00
C GLU A 22 -37.62 -37.40 -44.82
N ALA A 23 -38.83 -37.75 -44.34
CA ALA A 23 -39.74 -38.63 -45.07
C ALA A 23 -40.27 -37.99 -46.37
N GLU A 24 -40.58 -36.70 -46.36
CA GLU A 24 -41.02 -35.97 -47.56
C GLU A 24 -39.89 -35.83 -48.59
N ASN A 25 -38.67 -35.50 -48.13
CA ASN A 25 -37.46 -35.46 -48.95
C ASN A 25 -37.20 -36.85 -49.57
N HIS A 26 -37.32 -37.93 -48.79
CA HIS A 26 -37.17 -39.29 -49.31
C HIS A 26 -38.24 -39.64 -50.35
N ARG A 27 -39.51 -39.27 -50.12
CA ARG A 27 -40.59 -39.48 -51.10
C ARG A 27 -40.36 -38.71 -52.40
N ALA A 28 -39.93 -37.46 -52.31
CA ALA A 28 -39.67 -36.63 -53.50
C ALA A 28 -38.54 -37.22 -54.35
N LEU A 29 -37.46 -37.67 -53.71
CA LEU A 29 -36.36 -38.36 -54.39
C LEU A 29 -36.80 -39.70 -54.98
N ALA A 30 -37.54 -40.51 -54.20
CA ALA A 30 -38.03 -41.80 -54.64
C ALA A 30 -38.95 -41.67 -55.87
N ALA A 31 -39.87 -40.71 -55.87
CA ALA A 31 -40.75 -40.45 -57.02
C ALA A 31 -39.96 -40.07 -58.28
N LEU A 32 -38.92 -39.24 -58.13
CA LEU A 32 -38.04 -38.87 -59.25
C LEU A 32 -37.28 -40.09 -59.80
N TYR A 33 -36.67 -40.88 -58.92
CA TYR A 33 -35.94 -42.09 -59.32
C TYR A 33 -36.87 -43.17 -59.91
N GLU A 34 -38.07 -43.34 -59.35
CA GLU A 34 -39.07 -44.27 -59.86
C GLU A 34 -39.50 -43.89 -61.28
N LEU A 35 -39.70 -42.60 -61.57
CA LEU A 35 -39.99 -42.13 -62.92
C LEU A 35 -38.83 -42.38 -63.90
N VAL A 36 -37.59 -42.22 -63.45
CA VAL A 36 -36.39 -42.55 -64.25
C VAL A 36 -36.30 -44.05 -64.53
N GLU A 37 -36.43 -44.89 -63.51
CA GLU A 37 -36.37 -46.35 -63.64
C GLU A 37 -37.53 -46.87 -64.49
N ASN A 38 -38.74 -46.34 -64.31
CA ASN A 38 -39.88 -46.64 -65.18
C ASN A 38 -39.62 -46.23 -66.62
N ALA A 39 -38.96 -45.10 -66.87
CA ALA A 39 -38.57 -44.68 -68.22
C ALA A 39 -37.52 -45.64 -68.83
N ILE A 40 -36.53 -46.10 -68.05
CA ILE A 40 -35.53 -47.10 -68.46
C ILE A 40 -36.22 -48.43 -68.79
N ALA A 41 -36.99 -48.98 -67.86
CA ALA A 41 -37.72 -50.25 -68.04
C ALA A 41 -38.70 -50.18 -69.21
N THR A 42 -39.33 -49.03 -69.42
CA THR A 42 -40.19 -48.83 -70.60
C THR A 42 -39.36 -48.78 -71.87
N ALA A 43 -38.20 -48.11 -71.91
CA ALA A 43 -37.33 -48.09 -73.08
C ALA A 43 -36.82 -49.50 -73.44
N GLU A 44 -36.44 -50.31 -72.44
CA GLU A 44 -36.04 -51.71 -72.63
C GLU A 44 -37.19 -52.55 -73.19
N ASN A 45 -38.39 -52.45 -72.61
CA ASN A 45 -39.59 -53.14 -73.11
C ASN A 45 -40.04 -52.60 -74.49
N TYR A 46 -39.73 -51.36 -74.80
CA TYR A 46 -40.13 -50.68 -76.03
C TYR A 46 -39.30 -51.11 -77.25
N VAL A 47 -38.04 -51.52 -77.06
CA VAL A 47 -37.30 -52.23 -78.11
C VAL A 47 -38.07 -53.47 -78.57
N ALA A 48 -38.69 -54.21 -77.65
CA ALA A 48 -39.55 -55.35 -77.98
C ALA A 48 -40.92 -54.93 -78.56
N TYR A 49 -41.43 -53.75 -78.20
CA TYR A 49 -42.78 -53.27 -78.56
C TYR A 49 -42.84 -52.43 -79.85
N THR A 50 -41.70 -51.99 -80.39
CA THR A 50 -41.61 -51.25 -81.66
C THR A 50 -42.09 -52.04 -82.88
N GLU A 51 -42.37 -53.35 -82.74
CA GLU A 51 -43.13 -54.15 -83.71
C GLU A 51 -44.66 -53.94 -83.64
N GLY A 52 -45.18 -53.10 -82.74
CA GLY A 52 -46.60 -53.10 -82.35
C GLY A 52 -47.41 -51.82 -82.55
N ARG A 53 -47.41 -50.88 -81.58
CA ARG A 53 -48.50 -49.89 -81.45
C ARG A 53 -48.04 -48.59 -80.77
N LEU A 54 -47.88 -47.52 -81.55
CA LEU A 54 -46.98 -46.41 -81.23
C LEU A 54 -47.75 -45.08 -81.07
N VAL A 55 -48.30 -44.84 -79.88
CA VAL A 55 -48.95 -43.55 -79.50
C VAL A 55 -48.61 -43.08 -78.06
N PRO A 56 -48.45 -43.93 -77.03
CA PRO A 56 -48.32 -43.44 -75.63
C PRO A 56 -46.96 -42.85 -75.19
N LEU A 57 -45.99 -42.58 -76.08
CA LEU A 57 -44.62 -42.18 -75.67
C LEU A 57 -44.36 -40.68 -75.63
N SER A 58 -45.13 -39.88 -76.38
CA SER A 58 -44.99 -38.42 -76.36
C SER A 58 -45.51 -37.81 -75.06
N SER A 59 -46.45 -38.46 -74.37
CA SER A 59 -47.11 -37.93 -73.17
C SER A 59 -46.26 -37.98 -71.89
N ARG A 60 -45.25 -38.85 -71.81
CA ARG A 60 -44.43 -38.99 -70.57
C ARG A 60 -43.38 -37.90 -70.38
N GLY A 61 -43.03 -37.14 -71.42
CA GLY A 61 -42.11 -36.00 -71.28
C GLY A 61 -42.69 -34.88 -70.40
N SER A 62 -44.00 -34.67 -70.46
CA SER A 62 -44.72 -33.71 -69.61
C SER A 62 -44.71 -34.11 -68.13
N GLU A 63 -44.79 -35.40 -67.83
CA GLU A 63 -44.76 -35.91 -66.45
C GLU A 63 -43.41 -35.61 -65.78
N LEU A 64 -42.30 -35.74 -66.51
CA LEU A 64 -40.96 -35.45 -66.00
C LEU A 64 -40.75 -33.94 -65.73
N LEU A 65 -41.26 -33.08 -66.62
CA LEU A 65 -41.25 -31.63 -66.40
C LEU A 65 -42.10 -31.25 -65.18
N ALA A 66 -43.23 -31.92 -64.95
CA ALA A 66 -44.06 -31.72 -63.78
C ALA A 66 -43.35 -32.16 -62.50
N ALA A 67 -42.75 -33.37 -62.48
CA ALA A 67 -42.01 -33.88 -61.33
C ALA A 67 -40.76 -33.03 -60.99
N SER A 68 -40.04 -32.53 -61.99
CA SER A 68 -38.92 -31.61 -61.75
C SER A 68 -39.37 -30.29 -61.13
N LYS A 69 -40.56 -29.78 -61.47
CA LYS A 69 -41.14 -28.60 -60.81
C LYS A 69 -41.55 -28.93 -59.38
N GLU A 70 -42.16 -30.09 -59.16
CA GLU A 70 -42.57 -30.56 -57.84
C GLU A 70 -41.38 -30.73 -56.88
N LEU A 71 -40.24 -31.25 -57.37
CA LEU A 71 -38.99 -31.34 -56.58
C LEU A 71 -38.51 -29.96 -56.12
N ARG A 72 -38.56 -28.94 -57.00
CA ARG A 72 -38.16 -27.56 -56.67
C ARG A 72 -39.05 -26.94 -55.61
N GLU A 73 -40.35 -27.23 -55.65
CA GLU A 73 -41.33 -26.69 -54.71
C GLU A 73 -41.25 -27.37 -53.33
N ARG A 74 -41.01 -28.69 -53.30
CA ARG A 74 -41.14 -29.51 -52.08
C ARG A 74 -39.85 -29.78 -51.33
N TYR A 75 -38.72 -29.90 -52.02
CA TYR A 75 -37.46 -30.22 -51.34
C TYR A 75 -36.94 -28.98 -50.60
N ARG A 76 -36.93 -29.06 -49.27
CA ARG A 76 -36.48 -28.00 -48.37
C ARG A 76 -35.67 -28.60 -47.23
N HIS A 77 -34.60 -27.92 -46.84
CA HIS A 77 -33.77 -28.16 -45.67
C HIS A 77 -33.22 -29.59 -45.58
N GLU A 78 -31.92 -29.75 -45.82
CA GLU A 78 -31.23 -30.98 -45.42
C GLU A 78 -30.65 -30.83 -43.99
N ALA A 79 -30.24 -31.95 -43.41
CA ALA A 79 -29.88 -32.12 -42.00
C ALA A 79 -29.00 -30.99 -41.42
N PRO A 80 -29.08 -30.73 -40.10
CA PRO A 80 -28.37 -29.63 -39.43
C PRO A 80 -26.84 -29.76 -39.59
N CYS A 81 -26.15 -28.64 -39.80
CA CYS A 81 -24.70 -28.62 -40.10
C CYS A 81 -23.82 -28.77 -38.85
N GLY A 82 -24.44 -28.91 -37.67
CA GLY A 82 -23.75 -29.24 -36.43
C GLY A 82 -22.88 -28.09 -35.91
N TRP A 83 -23.37 -26.85 -36.04
CA TRP A 83 -22.78 -25.71 -35.35
C TRP A 83 -22.91 -25.87 -33.83
N THR A 84 -21.86 -25.50 -33.12
CA THR A 84 -21.75 -25.49 -31.66
C THR A 84 -21.18 -24.15 -31.24
N GLU A 85 -21.46 -23.70 -30.01
CA GLU A 85 -20.92 -22.44 -29.46
C GLU A 85 -19.42 -22.26 -29.73
N GLN A 86 -18.59 -23.27 -29.45
CA GLN A 86 -17.16 -23.25 -29.73
C GLN A 86 -16.80 -23.00 -31.21
N LYS A 87 -17.57 -23.57 -32.15
CA LYS A 87 -17.33 -23.39 -33.59
C LYS A 87 -17.72 -21.99 -34.05
N VAL A 88 -18.80 -21.44 -33.49
CA VAL A 88 -19.24 -20.08 -33.78
C VAL A 88 -18.21 -19.08 -33.25
N MET A 89 -17.73 -19.25 -32.02
CA MET A 89 -16.69 -18.40 -31.44
C MET A 89 -15.38 -18.44 -32.23
N GLN A 90 -14.94 -19.63 -32.64
CA GLN A 90 -13.77 -19.81 -33.51
C GLN A 90 -13.96 -19.14 -34.88
N HIS A 91 -15.12 -19.32 -35.50
CA HIS A 91 -15.41 -18.70 -36.80
C HIS A 91 -15.48 -17.18 -36.72
N CYS A 92 -16.01 -16.65 -35.62
CA CYS A 92 -16.08 -15.23 -35.32
C CYS A 92 -14.77 -14.64 -34.78
N GLU A 93 -13.71 -15.44 -34.62
CA GLU A 93 -12.41 -15.00 -34.10
C GLU A 93 -12.55 -14.25 -32.75
N GLN A 94 -13.39 -14.78 -31.84
CA GLN A 94 -13.63 -14.14 -30.55
C GLN A 94 -12.46 -14.39 -29.59
N GLU A 95 -12.05 -13.33 -28.87
CA GLU A 95 -11.02 -13.41 -27.84
C GLU A 95 -11.61 -13.76 -26.46
N VAL A 96 -12.83 -13.32 -26.15
CA VAL A 96 -13.49 -13.59 -24.86
C VAL A 96 -13.94 -15.04 -24.78
N THR A 97 -13.67 -15.71 -23.64
CA THR A 97 -14.03 -17.12 -23.45
C THR A 97 -15.48 -17.32 -22.98
N VAL A 98 -16.01 -18.55 -23.13
CA VAL A 98 -17.36 -18.91 -22.64
C VAL A 98 -17.43 -18.74 -21.13
N GLU A 99 -16.37 -19.13 -20.44
CA GLU A 99 -16.23 -19.03 -18.99
C GLU A 99 -16.26 -17.56 -18.53
N GLU A 100 -15.58 -16.67 -19.24
CA GLU A 100 -15.56 -15.23 -18.94
C GLU A 100 -16.92 -14.55 -19.16
N MET A 101 -17.66 -14.96 -20.20
CA MET A 101 -19.04 -14.50 -20.41
C MET A 101 -19.96 -15.01 -19.31
N ALA A 102 -19.85 -16.30 -18.96
CA ALA A 102 -20.65 -16.90 -17.90
C ALA A 102 -20.38 -16.25 -16.54
N GLU A 103 -19.11 -15.99 -16.21
CA GLU A 103 -18.73 -15.32 -14.96
C GLU A 103 -19.36 -13.92 -14.87
N LEU A 104 -19.33 -13.13 -15.95
CA LEU A 104 -19.95 -11.81 -15.97
C LEU A 104 -21.48 -11.88 -15.84
N LEU A 105 -22.13 -12.82 -16.53
CA LEU A 105 -23.59 -13.00 -16.48
C LEU A 105 -24.06 -13.56 -15.14
N LEU A 106 -23.19 -14.24 -14.40
CA LEU A 106 -23.43 -14.75 -13.04
C LEU A 106 -23.32 -13.66 -11.97
N ARG A 107 -22.63 -12.55 -12.24
CA ARG A 107 -22.45 -11.50 -11.25
C ARG A 107 -23.81 -10.91 -10.85
N PRO A 108 -24.02 -10.61 -9.56
CA PRO A 108 -25.24 -9.97 -9.11
C PRO A 108 -25.40 -8.61 -9.80
N PRO A 109 -26.64 -8.16 -10.07
CA PRO A 109 -26.85 -6.81 -10.59
C PRO A 109 -26.32 -5.79 -9.58
N LEU A 110 -25.50 -4.86 -10.05
CA LEU A 110 -24.93 -3.82 -9.21
C LEU A 110 -25.94 -2.68 -9.01
N ASP A 111 -26.25 -2.33 -7.77
CA ASP A 111 -27.02 -1.12 -7.44
C ASP A 111 -26.11 0.13 -7.53
N VAL A 112 -25.87 0.59 -8.75
CA VAL A 112 -25.05 1.78 -9.04
C VAL A 112 -25.61 3.01 -8.32
N ALA A 113 -26.94 3.16 -8.25
CA ALA A 113 -27.58 4.29 -7.60
C ALA A 113 -27.37 4.28 -6.08
N GLY A 114 -27.48 3.11 -5.44
CA GLY A 114 -27.19 2.91 -4.02
C GLY A 114 -25.74 3.21 -3.68
N ILE A 115 -24.79 2.72 -4.49
CA ILE A 115 -23.36 2.98 -4.28
C ILE A 115 -23.04 4.47 -4.46
N ARG A 116 -23.54 5.11 -5.53
CA ARG A 116 -23.40 6.55 -5.75
C ARG A 116 -23.94 7.36 -4.58
N SER A 117 -25.09 6.97 -4.03
CA SER A 117 -25.68 7.60 -2.84
C SER A 117 -24.78 7.46 -1.60
N ILE A 118 -24.18 6.29 -1.39
CA ILE A 118 -23.23 6.06 -0.30
C ILE A 118 -21.97 6.91 -0.47
N LEU A 119 -21.34 6.89 -1.65
CA LEU A 119 -20.14 7.68 -1.95
C LEU A 119 -20.40 9.18 -1.74
N ARG A 120 -21.51 9.70 -2.27
CA ARG A 120 -21.93 11.09 -2.05
C ARG A 120 -22.19 11.38 -0.58
N THR A 121 -22.84 10.48 0.15
CA THR A 121 -23.06 10.68 1.59
C THR A 121 -21.73 10.78 2.34
N LEU A 122 -20.77 9.88 2.09
CA LEU A 122 -19.45 9.91 2.72
C LEU A 122 -18.65 11.17 2.33
N GLN A 123 -18.79 11.62 1.09
CA GLN A 123 -18.17 12.83 0.54
C GLN A 123 -18.79 14.10 1.15
N GLU A 124 -20.12 14.22 1.19
CA GLU A 124 -20.80 15.44 1.65
C GLU A 124 -20.80 15.60 3.17
N THR A 125 -20.64 14.51 3.93
CA THR A 125 -20.68 14.56 5.39
C THR A 125 -19.44 15.26 5.94
N ARG A 126 -19.63 16.42 6.58
CA ARG A 126 -18.56 17.21 7.21
C ARG A 126 -18.22 16.81 8.65
N THR A 127 -19.09 16.03 9.28
CA THR A 127 -18.95 15.58 10.68
C THR A 127 -18.93 14.06 10.72
N GLN A 128 -18.22 13.47 11.68
CA GLN A 128 -18.15 12.01 11.78
C GLN A 128 -19.55 11.38 11.90
N LEU A 129 -19.90 10.53 10.92
CA LEU A 129 -21.09 9.69 11.00
C LEU A 129 -21.02 8.78 12.24
N PRO A 130 -22.17 8.48 12.88
CA PRO A 130 -22.23 7.46 13.92
C PRO A 130 -21.62 6.14 13.43
N ARG A 131 -20.78 5.51 14.25
CA ARG A 131 -19.99 4.33 13.86
C ARG A 131 -20.83 3.25 13.17
N GLY A 132 -22.00 2.92 13.71
CA GLY A 132 -22.89 1.91 13.11
C GLY A 132 -23.41 2.29 11.72
N ARG A 133 -23.68 3.58 11.46
CA ARG A 133 -24.13 4.06 10.13
C ARG A 133 -22.99 4.00 9.12
N PHE A 134 -21.78 4.39 9.52
CA PHE A 134 -20.59 4.28 8.68
C PHE A 134 -20.29 2.81 8.33
N LEU A 135 -20.29 1.91 9.32
CA LEU A 135 -20.04 0.49 9.09
C LEU A 135 -21.06 -0.13 8.13
N LEU A 136 -22.34 0.19 8.28
CA LEU A 136 -23.39 -0.26 7.35
C LEU A 136 -23.13 0.23 5.91
N MET A 137 -22.72 1.50 5.73
CA MET A 137 -22.38 2.05 4.43
C MET A 137 -21.16 1.36 3.82
N ARG A 138 -20.11 1.13 4.63
CA ARG A 138 -18.91 0.39 4.22
C ARG A 138 -19.24 -1.04 3.81
N ASP A 139 -20.09 -1.72 4.58
CA ASP A 139 -20.52 -3.09 4.27
C ASP A 139 -21.35 -3.11 2.97
N ASN A 140 -22.17 -2.09 2.71
CA ASN A 140 -22.88 -1.97 1.43
C ASN A 140 -21.93 -1.70 0.24
N LEU A 141 -20.79 -1.02 0.45
CA LEU A 141 -19.75 -0.87 -0.59
C LEU A 141 -19.08 -2.22 -0.94
N SER A 142 -19.18 -3.24 -0.08
CA SER A 142 -18.68 -4.60 -0.41
C SER A 142 -19.40 -5.24 -1.60
N ALA A 143 -20.56 -4.70 -2.00
CA ALA A 143 -21.21 -5.05 -3.26
C ALA A 143 -20.31 -4.81 -4.49
N LEU A 144 -19.26 -3.99 -4.37
CA LEU A 144 -18.25 -3.81 -5.42
C LEU A 144 -17.32 -5.02 -5.59
N LYS A 145 -17.12 -5.86 -4.56
CA LYS A 145 -16.09 -6.92 -4.56
C LYS A 145 -16.25 -7.91 -5.72
N PRO A 146 -17.45 -8.43 -6.06
CA PRO A 146 -17.63 -9.35 -7.19
C PRO A 146 -17.35 -8.71 -8.56
N HIS A 147 -17.21 -7.39 -8.63
CA HIS A 147 -17.00 -6.63 -9.86
C HIS A 147 -15.55 -6.15 -10.04
N GLN A 148 -14.73 -6.25 -8.99
CA GLN A 148 -13.32 -5.89 -9.02
C GLN A 148 -12.49 -6.93 -9.76
N PRO A 149 -11.37 -6.53 -10.38
CA PRO A 149 -10.42 -7.49 -10.94
C PRO A 149 -9.68 -8.21 -9.79
N PRO A 150 -9.30 -9.49 -9.96
CA PRO A 150 -8.72 -10.31 -8.90
C PRO A 150 -7.30 -9.89 -8.47
N ASP A 151 -6.61 -9.09 -9.28
CA ASP A 151 -5.22 -8.63 -9.09
C ASP A 151 -5.12 -7.25 -8.42
N LEU A 152 -6.23 -6.74 -7.87
CA LEU A 152 -6.27 -5.48 -7.15
C LEU A 152 -5.46 -5.59 -5.85
N ALA A 153 -4.58 -4.62 -5.60
CA ALA A 153 -3.73 -4.61 -4.39
C ALA A 153 -4.56 -4.46 -3.10
N ARG A 154 -5.66 -3.70 -3.16
CA ARG A 154 -6.56 -3.47 -2.04
C ARG A 154 -7.98 -3.27 -2.53
N ASP A 155 -8.94 -3.92 -1.87
CA ASP A 155 -10.35 -3.84 -2.24
C ASP A 155 -10.87 -2.40 -2.27
N LEU A 156 -11.62 -2.02 -3.32
CA LEU A 156 -12.18 -0.66 -3.44
C LEU A 156 -13.08 -0.27 -2.27
N SER A 157 -13.84 -1.24 -1.72
CA SER A 157 -14.68 -1.00 -0.53
C SER A 157 -13.85 -0.60 0.68
N ASP A 158 -12.70 -1.25 0.83
CA ASP A 158 -11.83 -1.10 1.99
C ASP A 158 -11.00 0.18 1.86
N VAL A 159 -10.57 0.51 0.64
CA VAL A 159 -9.96 1.80 0.30
C VAL A 159 -10.91 2.96 0.59
N CYS A 160 -12.14 2.90 0.06
CA CYS A 160 -13.12 3.98 0.29
C CYS A 160 -13.44 4.13 1.78
N GLY A 161 -13.59 3.01 2.50
CA GLY A 161 -13.77 3.01 3.95
C GLY A 161 -12.59 3.66 4.68
N ALA A 162 -11.36 3.27 4.35
CA ALA A 162 -10.14 3.77 4.98
C ALA A 162 -9.93 5.27 4.70
N LEU A 163 -10.19 5.75 3.47
CA LEU A 163 -10.11 7.17 3.13
C LEU A 163 -11.09 8.03 3.91
N TYR A 164 -12.24 7.47 4.30
CA TYR A 164 -13.17 8.15 5.20
C TYR A 164 -12.73 8.07 6.67
N GLU A 165 -12.32 6.89 7.15
CA GLU A 165 -11.92 6.70 8.55
C GLU A 165 -10.73 7.58 8.93
N ILE A 166 -9.74 7.69 8.05
CA ILE A 166 -8.48 8.42 8.31
C ILE A 166 -8.69 9.92 8.57
N GLN A 167 -9.83 10.48 8.15
CA GLN A 167 -10.20 11.88 8.39
C GLN A 167 -10.58 12.15 9.86
N TYR A 168 -10.96 11.11 10.59
CA TYR A 168 -11.48 11.21 11.96
C TYR A 168 -10.63 10.45 12.97
N VAL A 169 -9.43 10.07 12.59
CA VAL A 169 -8.43 9.47 13.48
C VAL A 169 -7.88 10.54 14.42
N ASP A 170 -7.70 10.18 15.69
CA ASP A 170 -6.98 11.03 16.63
C ASP A 170 -5.48 10.95 16.33
N LEU A 171 -5.00 11.94 15.59
CA LEU A 171 -3.60 12.01 15.16
C LEU A 171 -2.63 12.00 16.34
N MET A 172 -3.00 12.60 17.48
CA MET A 172 -2.12 12.61 18.66
C MET A 172 -2.06 11.22 19.28
N ALA A 173 -3.18 10.49 19.33
CA ALA A 173 -3.21 9.13 19.84
C ALA A 173 -2.41 8.15 18.98
N GLU A 174 -2.50 8.25 17.65
CA GLU A 174 -1.71 7.38 16.74
C GLU A 174 -0.21 7.66 16.87
N LEU A 175 0.20 8.94 16.85
CA LEU A 175 1.60 9.30 17.05
C LEU A 175 2.12 8.87 18.43
N ARG A 176 1.28 8.92 19.46
CA ARG A 176 1.63 8.39 20.79
C ARG A 176 1.72 6.87 20.82
N ALA A 177 0.90 6.17 20.04
CA ALA A 177 0.97 4.72 19.94
C ALA A 177 2.32 4.26 19.36
N GLU A 178 2.85 4.98 18.37
CA GLU A 178 4.21 4.74 17.81
C GLU A 178 5.33 4.95 18.84
N LEU A 179 5.11 5.82 19.83
CA LEU A 179 6.05 6.10 20.90
C LEU A 179 5.85 5.23 22.15
N SER A 180 4.83 4.36 22.17
CA SER A 180 4.39 3.66 23.38
C SER A 180 5.47 2.79 24.03
N GLU A 181 6.34 2.16 23.24
CA GLU A 181 7.46 1.37 23.75
C GLU A 181 8.50 2.26 24.46
N LEU A 182 8.85 3.40 23.86
CA LEU A 182 9.78 4.36 24.43
C LEU A 182 9.20 5.11 25.63
N ASP A 183 7.89 5.42 25.61
CA ASP A 183 7.18 5.96 26.78
C ASP A 183 7.30 4.97 27.96
N GLY A 184 7.15 3.67 27.69
CA GLY A 184 7.37 2.62 28.70
C GLY A 184 8.82 2.51 29.21
N GLU A 185 9.82 2.81 28.38
CA GLU A 185 11.21 2.93 28.83
C GLU A 185 11.40 4.17 29.71
N ARG A 186 10.87 5.33 29.30
CA ARG A 186 10.95 6.60 30.03
C ARG A 186 10.34 6.46 31.42
N ASP A 187 9.17 5.83 31.54
CA ASP A 187 8.49 5.64 32.83
C ASP A 187 9.31 4.79 33.80
N LYS A 188 9.93 3.69 33.31
CA LYS A 188 10.82 2.84 34.13
C LYS A 188 12.04 3.62 34.63
N VAL A 189 12.62 4.47 33.79
CA VAL A 189 13.78 5.30 34.18
C VAL A 189 13.36 6.45 35.10
N GLN A 190 12.15 6.99 34.93
CA GLN A 190 11.60 8.00 35.82
C GLN A 190 11.41 7.46 37.25
N GLU A 191 10.92 6.23 37.41
CA GLU A 191 10.80 5.59 38.73
C GLU A 191 12.18 5.40 39.38
N LYS A 192 13.18 4.92 38.63
CA LYS A 192 14.58 4.85 39.12
C LYS A 192 15.12 6.22 39.55
N LEU A 193 14.78 7.27 38.83
CA LEU A 193 15.17 8.64 39.17
C LEU A 193 14.50 9.10 40.47
N LYS A 194 13.21 8.83 40.67
CA LYS A 194 12.52 9.12 41.95
C LYS A 194 13.16 8.40 43.12
N ASP A 195 13.51 7.13 42.96
CA ASP A 195 14.23 6.35 43.98
C ASP A 195 15.59 6.97 44.30
N ALA A 196 16.36 7.38 43.28
CA ALA A 196 17.65 8.03 43.46
C ALA A 196 17.55 9.39 44.17
N ILE A 197 16.51 10.18 43.86
CA ILE A 197 16.22 11.45 44.56
C ILE A 197 15.96 11.18 46.04
N HIS A 198 15.08 10.23 46.37
CA HIS A 198 14.78 9.88 47.76
C HIS A 198 15.99 9.34 48.53
N LEU A 199 16.85 8.55 47.88
CA LEU A 199 18.10 8.08 48.47
C LEU A 199 19.04 9.24 48.79
N TYR A 200 19.18 10.21 47.90
CA TYR A 200 19.99 11.40 48.11
C TYR A 200 19.45 12.29 49.24
N GLU A 201 18.14 12.59 49.24
CA GLU A 201 17.50 13.36 50.30
C GLU A 201 17.68 12.70 51.67
N ARG A 202 17.52 11.37 51.74
CA ARG A 202 17.73 10.60 52.96
C ARG A 202 19.19 10.63 53.42
N ALA A 203 20.15 10.56 52.50
CA ALA A 203 21.57 10.66 52.83
C ALA A 203 21.91 12.06 53.39
N VAL A 204 21.37 13.11 52.75
CA VAL A 204 21.54 14.51 53.19
C VAL A 204 20.96 14.70 54.59
N ALA A 205 19.78 14.15 54.87
CA ALA A 205 19.15 14.23 56.19
C ALA A 205 19.95 13.50 57.28
N LYS A 206 20.67 12.42 56.95
CA LYS A 206 21.53 11.68 57.89
C LYS A 206 22.86 12.37 58.18
N GLY A 207 23.32 13.26 57.29
CA GLY A 207 24.55 14.04 57.46
C GLY A 207 25.86 13.28 57.23
N ASP A 208 25.81 12.01 56.81
CA ASP A 208 27.01 11.24 56.45
C ASP A 208 27.52 11.68 55.08
N VAL A 209 28.68 12.35 55.07
CA VAL A 209 29.29 12.94 53.87
C VAL A 209 29.59 11.89 52.80
N VAL A 210 30.00 10.68 53.18
CA VAL A 210 30.37 9.61 52.23
C VAL A 210 29.12 9.06 51.55
N GLU A 211 28.07 8.80 52.32
CA GLU A 211 26.77 8.35 51.80
C GLU A 211 26.11 9.42 50.94
N VAL A 212 26.19 10.70 51.31
CA VAL A 212 25.70 11.83 50.50
C VAL A 212 26.40 11.87 49.16
N GLU A 213 27.72 11.76 49.12
CA GLU A 213 28.48 11.78 47.87
C GLU A 213 28.14 10.56 46.99
N ARG A 214 28.04 9.37 47.58
CA ARG A 214 27.65 8.15 46.86
C ARG A 214 26.26 8.29 46.26
N ALA A 215 25.29 8.78 47.03
CA ALA A 215 23.93 9.01 46.57
C ALA A 215 23.86 10.12 45.50
N HIS A 216 24.69 11.17 45.60
CA HIS A 216 24.77 12.23 44.58
C HIS A 216 25.26 11.65 43.24
N ARG A 217 26.29 10.80 43.25
CA ARG A 217 26.76 10.14 42.01
C ARG A 217 25.70 9.23 41.40
N GLN A 218 24.96 8.49 42.22
CA GLN A 218 23.83 7.66 41.75
C GLN A 218 22.71 8.52 41.17
N LEU A 219 22.41 9.67 41.78
CA LEU A 219 21.43 10.63 41.28
C LEU A 219 21.85 11.20 39.92
N ILE A 220 23.13 11.54 39.73
CA ILE A 220 23.66 11.99 38.43
C ILE A 220 23.50 10.91 37.36
N ALA A 221 23.83 9.66 37.68
CA ALA A 221 23.67 8.54 36.75
C ALA A 221 22.19 8.33 36.37
N ALA A 222 21.27 8.35 37.34
CA ALA A 222 19.83 8.22 37.09
C ALA A 222 19.27 9.41 36.28
N ARG A 223 19.76 10.64 36.54
CA ARG A 223 19.43 11.84 35.76
C ARG A 223 19.89 11.69 34.31
N TYR A 224 21.12 11.20 34.09
CA TYR A 224 21.65 10.96 32.74
C TYR A 224 20.84 9.90 31.99
N GLU A 225 20.50 8.78 32.63
CA GLU A 225 19.63 7.76 32.03
C GLU A 225 18.27 8.35 31.63
N PHE A 226 17.69 9.23 32.47
CA PHE A 226 16.41 9.87 32.18
C PHE A 226 16.50 10.86 31.02
N VAL A 227 17.56 11.67 30.95
CA VAL A 227 17.84 12.55 29.80
C VAL A 227 17.99 11.74 28.52
N ASN A 228 18.70 10.61 28.56
CA ASN A 228 18.86 9.72 27.42
C ASN A 228 17.52 9.13 26.95
N ALA A 229 16.65 8.71 27.87
CA ALA A 229 15.31 8.22 27.53
C ALA A 229 14.46 9.32 26.85
N CYS A 230 14.49 10.55 27.36
CA CYS A 230 13.83 11.69 26.72
C CYS A 230 14.42 12.03 25.34
N ALA A 231 15.75 11.94 25.18
CA ALA A 231 16.41 12.20 23.91
C ALA A 231 16.00 11.18 22.84
N LYS A 232 15.92 9.89 23.18
CA LYS A 232 15.45 8.84 22.25
C LYS A 232 14.02 9.10 21.74
N LEU A 233 13.11 9.52 22.62
CA LEU A 233 11.75 9.90 22.24
C LEU A 233 11.75 11.05 21.23
N MET A 234 12.51 12.10 21.50
CA MET A 234 12.64 13.23 20.58
C MET A 234 13.27 12.83 19.24
N HIS A 235 14.27 11.95 19.23
CA HIS A 235 14.87 11.41 18.00
C HIS A 235 13.84 10.75 17.09
N GLN A 236 12.94 9.94 17.67
CA GLN A 236 11.89 9.29 16.90
C GLN A 236 10.92 10.31 16.30
N ILE A 237 10.59 11.39 17.04
CA ILE A 237 9.70 12.47 16.56
C ILE A 237 10.35 13.30 15.44
N LEU A 238 11.65 13.59 15.56
CA LEU A 238 12.38 14.34 14.52
C LEU A 238 12.56 13.55 13.22
N GLY A 239 12.25 12.25 13.24
CA GLY A 239 12.25 11.40 12.06
C GLY A 239 13.64 11.17 11.49
N GLU A 240 14.70 11.19 12.30
CA GLU A 240 16.05 10.85 11.84
C GLU A 240 16.26 9.32 11.70
N ASP A 241 15.31 8.51 12.18
CA ASP A 241 15.32 7.06 11.99
C ASP A 241 14.59 6.64 10.70
N MET A 242 15.32 6.00 9.78
CA MET A 242 14.78 5.53 8.51
C MET A 242 13.66 4.50 8.70
N ALA A 243 13.74 3.69 9.76
CA ALA A 243 12.74 2.65 10.02
C ALA A 243 11.37 3.23 10.38
N SER A 244 11.32 4.30 11.18
CA SER A 244 10.06 4.96 11.55
C SER A 244 9.45 5.74 10.38
N GLN A 245 10.28 6.26 9.46
CA GLN A 245 9.78 6.89 8.23
C GLN A 245 9.08 5.91 7.28
N GLU A 246 9.46 4.63 7.30
CA GLU A 246 8.87 3.62 6.42
C GLU A 246 7.59 2.99 7.00
N SER A 247 7.49 2.87 8.33
CA SER A 247 6.37 2.17 9.00
C SER A 247 5.42 3.08 9.78
N GLY A 248 5.68 4.38 9.89
CA GLY A 248 4.84 5.30 10.66
C GLY A 248 3.51 5.62 9.99
N PHE A 249 2.57 6.16 10.76
CA PHE A 249 1.24 6.59 10.35
C PHE A 249 1.27 7.58 9.17
N ALA A 250 2.32 8.41 9.07
CA ALA A 250 2.53 9.28 7.92
C ALA A 250 2.77 8.48 6.61
N ALA A 251 3.53 7.39 6.69
CA ALA A 251 3.75 6.48 5.57
C ALA A 251 2.48 5.70 5.23
N GLU A 252 1.71 5.27 6.23
CA GLU A 252 0.40 4.63 6.03
C GLU A 252 -0.59 5.55 5.31
N MET A 253 -0.63 6.85 5.66
CA MET A 253 -1.45 7.86 4.96
C MET A 253 -1.06 7.99 3.49
N GLU A 254 0.24 8.03 3.19
CA GLU A 254 0.71 8.18 1.82
C GLU A 254 0.56 6.87 1.02
N ALA A 255 0.71 5.71 1.65
CA ALA A 255 0.40 4.42 1.07
C ALA A 255 -1.10 4.31 0.73
N LEU A 256 -1.99 4.68 1.66
CA LEU A 256 -3.43 4.71 1.40
C LEU A 256 -3.80 5.62 0.21
N ARG A 257 -3.14 6.77 0.08
CA ARG A 257 -3.32 7.67 -1.06
C ARG A 257 -2.91 7.02 -2.38
N ARG A 258 -1.74 6.36 -2.42
CA ARG A 258 -1.25 5.66 -3.63
C ARG A 258 -2.13 4.46 -3.96
N ASP A 259 -2.42 3.62 -2.97
CA ASP A 259 -3.30 2.45 -3.11
C ASP A 259 -4.66 2.87 -3.67
N ALA A 260 -5.21 4.01 -3.23
CA ALA A 260 -6.49 4.50 -3.73
C ALA A 260 -6.44 4.93 -5.20
N ALA A 261 -5.42 5.71 -5.59
CA ALA A 261 -5.23 6.12 -6.96
C ALA A 261 -4.98 4.92 -7.89
N ASP A 262 -4.13 4.00 -7.46
CA ASP A 262 -3.75 2.81 -8.22
C ASP A 262 -4.93 1.84 -8.36
N SER A 263 -5.67 1.59 -7.28
CA SER A 263 -6.82 0.68 -7.30
C SER A 263 -7.93 1.18 -8.22
N ILE A 264 -8.21 2.48 -8.24
CA ILE A 264 -9.22 3.04 -9.16
C ILE A 264 -8.71 3.05 -10.60
N SER A 265 -7.43 3.35 -10.82
CA SER A 265 -6.84 3.34 -12.15
C SER A 265 -6.89 1.93 -12.75
N ARG A 266 -6.44 0.92 -12.00
CA ARG A 266 -6.51 -0.50 -12.42
C ARG A 266 -7.93 -0.98 -12.63
N PHE A 267 -8.87 -0.60 -11.74
CA PHE A 267 -10.27 -0.94 -11.92
C PHE A 267 -10.83 -0.35 -13.22
N ALA A 268 -10.53 0.91 -13.52
CA ALA A 268 -10.97 1.59 -14.73
C ALA A 268 -10.32 0.98 -15.99
N GLU A 269 -9.03 0.67 -15.95
CA GLU A 269 -8.29 0.02 -17.04
C GLU A 269 -8.85 -1.37 -17.32
N ALA A 270 -9.02 -2.21 -16.30
CA ALA A 270 -9.58 -3.55 -16.44
C ALA A 270 -11.01 -3.53 -17.02
N LEU A 271 -11.84 -2.56 -16.60
CA LEU A 271 -13.18 -2.36 -17.19
C LEU A 271 -13.08 -1.92 -18.66
N HIS A 272 -12.16 -1.01 -18.98
CA HIS A 272 -11.97 -0.50 -20.33
C HIS A 272 -11.47 -1.58 -21.29
N GLU A 273 -10.44 -2.34 -20.90
CA GLU A 273 -9.88 -3.45 -21.67
C GLU A 273 -10.94 -4.51 -21.93
N ARG A 274 -11.69 -4.92 -20.90
CA ARG A 274 -12.74 -5.93 -21.05
C ARG A 274 -13.88 -5.45 -21.95
N ARG A 275 -14.30 -4.19 -21.80
CA ARG A 275 -15.28 -3.56 -22.71
C ARG A 275 -14.77 -3.52 -24.14
N GLN A 276 -13.50 -3.21 -24.36
CA GLN A 276 -12.90 -3.15 -25.68
C GLN A 276 -12.83 -4.54 -26.33
N ALA A 277 -12.50 -5.59 -25.56
CA ALA A 277 -12.57 -6.97 -26.02
C ALA A 277 -13.99 -7.34 -26.51
N PHE A 278 -15.02 -7.04 -25.72
CA PHE A 278 -16.41 -7.26 -26.13
C PHE A 278 -16.83 -6.47 -27.37
N ARG A 279 -16.34 -5.23 -27.53
CA ARG A 279 -16.58 -4.43 -28.73
C ARG A 279 -15.89 -5.00 -29.97
N ASN A 280 -14.66 -5.48 -29.81
CA ASN A 280 -13.91 -6.12 -30.89
C ASN A 280 -14.59 -7.42 -31.32
N ASP A 281 -15.03 -8.26 -30.37
CA ASP A 281 -15.77 -9.49 -30.65
C ASP A 281 -17.10 -9.22 -31.38
N LEU A 282 -17.84 -8.18 -30.96
CA LEU A 282 -19.05 -7.76 -31.66
C LEU A 282 -18.74 -7.31 -33.09
N HIS A 283 -17.68 -6.53 -33.28
CA HIS A 283 -17.25 -6.09 -34.60
C HIS A 283 -16.84 -7.27 -35.49
N ASN A 284 -16.12 -8.26 -34.95
CA ASN A 284 -15.72 -9.46 -35.67
C ASN A 284 -16.93 -10.30 -36.07
N CYS A 285 -17.93 -10.45 -35.19
CA CYS A 285 -19.21 -11.09 -35.53
C CYS A 285 -19.93 -10.38 -36.68
N ASP A 286 -20.10 -9.05 -36.59
CA ASP A 286 -20.76 -8.27 -37.64
C ASP A 286 -20.00 -8.38 -38.98
N LYS A 287 -18.66 -8.39 -38.94
CA LYS A 287 -17.82 -8.58 -40.12
C LYS A 287 -18.00 -9.96 -40.75
N LYS A 288 -17.94 -11.04 -39.97
CA LYS A 288 -18.12 -12.41 -40.46
C LYS A 288 -19.53 -12.64 -41.00
N ARG A 289 -20.54 -12.02 -40.39
CA ARG A 289 -21.90 -12.01 -40.91
C ARG A 289 -21.97 -11.40 -42.31
N LEU A 290 -21.36 -10.25 -42.52
CA LEU A 290 -21.30 -9.62 -43.85
C LEU A 290 -20.56 -10.49 -44.89
N GLU A 291 -19.50 -11.19 -44.47
CA GLU A 291 -18.77 -12.13 -45.32
C GLU A 291 -19.65 -13.34 -45.71
N GLU A 292 -20.36 -13.95 -44.75
CA GLU A 292 -21.27 -15.06 -44.98
C GLU A 292 -22.50 -14.66 -45.79
N ASP A 293 -23.07 -13.47 -45.57
CA ASP A 293 -24.16 -12.91 -46.40
C ASP A 293 -23.69 -12.73 -47.85
N GLY A 294 -22.48 -12.22 -48.05
CA GLY A 294 -21.87 -12.07 -49.37
C GLY A 294 -21.62 -13.41 -50.07
N ASN A 295 -21.17 -14.42 -49.33
CA ASN A 295 -20.99 -15.78 -49.84
C ASN A 295 -22.33 -16.43 -50.17
N HIS A 296 -23.33 -16.26 -49.31
CA HIS A 296 -24.69 -16.75 -49.53
C HIS A 296 -25.26 -16.19 -50.83
N GLN A 297 -25.14 -14.89 -51.04
CA GLN A 297 -25.67 -14.23 -52.23
C GLN A 297 -24.98 -14.72 -53.52
N LYS A 298 -23.65 -14.88 -53.50
CA LYS A 298 -22.91 -15.43 -54.64
C LYS A 298 -23.34 -16.87 -54.97
N CYS A 299 -23.46 -17.72 -53.96
CA CYS A 299 -23.90 -19.11 -54.14
C CYS A 299 -25.34 -19.17 -54.68
N LEU A 300 -26.23 -18.30 -54.17
CA LEU A 300 -27.61 -18.19 -54.66
C LEU A 300 -27.66 -17.76 -56.13
N GLU A 301 -26.80 -16.83 -56.56
CA GLU A 301 -26.70 -16.42 -57.96
C GLU A 301 -26.20 -17.55 -58.86
N VAL A 302 -25.18 -18.30 -58.43
CA VAL A 302 -24.66 -19.47 -59.16
C VAL A 302 -25.74 -20.56 -59.26
N TYR A 303 -26.41 -20.89 -58.17
CA TYR A 303 -27.50 -21.87 -58.16
C TYR A 303 -28.65 -21.44 -59.09
N ASN A 304 -29.08 -20.17 -59.03
CA ASN A 304 -30.12 -19.68 -59.92
C ASN A 304 -29.73 -19.73 -61.40
N ALA A 305 -28.44 -19.52 -61.71
CA ALA A 305 -27.93 -19.66 -63.07
C ALA A 305 -27.95 -21.13 -63.52
N GLU A 306 -27.42 -22.05 -62.71
CA GLU A 306 -27.42 -23.48 -62.99
C GLU A 306 -28.85 -24.06 -63.06
N GLU A 307 -29.76 -23.60 -62.21
CA GLU A 307 -31.16 -24.03 -62.22
C GLU A 307 -31.86 -23.61 -63.51
N ARG A 308 -31.63 -22.38 -63.97
CA ARG A 308 -32.18 -21.88 -65.24
C ARG A 308 -31.58 -22.62 -66.43
N GLU A 309 -30.27 -22.85 -66.42
CA GLU A 309 -29.58 -23.58 -67.47
C GLU A 309 -30.08 -25.01 -67.55
N THR A 310 -30.12 -25.74 -66.44
CA THR A 310 -30.61 -27.12 -66.38
C THR A 310 -32.10 -27.21 -66.72
N ALA A 311 -32.94 -26.27 -66.27
CA ALA A 311 -34.35 -26.20 -66.68
C ALA A 311 -34.50 -26.04 -68.20
N ALA A 312 -33.71 -25.14 -68.79
CA ALA A 312 -33.72 -24.88 -70.22
C ALA A 312 -33.20 -26.08 -71.00
N GLN A 313 -32.13 -26.73 -70.55
CA GLN A 313 -31.59 -27.95 -71.13
C GLN A 313 -32.61 -29.09 -71.08
N ILE A 314 -33.28 -29.32 -69.94
CA ILE A 314 -34.35 -30.33 -69.83
C ILE A 314 -35.49 -30.00 -70.82
N GLY A 315 -35.92 -28.74 -70.89
CA GLY A 315 -36.94 -28.30 -71.83
C GLY A 315 -36.54 -28.51 -73.30
N GLN A 316 -35.31 -28.15 -73.67
CA GLN A 316 -34.77 -28.37 -75.01
C GLN A 316 -34.68 -29.86 -75.35
N ILE A 317 -34.24 -30.70 -74.41
CA ILE A 317 -34.14 -32.15 -74.60
C ILE A 317 -35.52 -32.78 -74.73
N VAL A 318 -36.54 -32.34 -73.97
CA VAL A 318 -37.92 -32.83 -74.14
C VAL A 318 -38.46 -32.47 -75.52
N GLU A 319 -38.12 -31.30 -76.05
CA GLU A 319 -38.57 -30.86 -77.37
C GLU A 319 -37.77 -31.49 -78.51
N GLN A 320 -36.47 -31.71 -78.32
CA GLN A 320 -35.66 -32.55 -79.19
C GLN A 320 -36.16 -33.99 -79.16
N LYS A 321 -36.55 -34.53 -78.00
CA LYS A 321 -37.17 -35.86 -77.86
C LYS A 321 -38.47 -35.92 -78.66
N LYS A 322 -39.33 -34.89 -78.65
CA LYS A 322 -40.53 -34.87 -79.50
C LYS A 322 -40.18 -34.90 -81.00
N LYS A 323 -39.17 -34.12 -81.42
CA LYS A 323 -38.69 -34.12 -82.83
C LYS A 323 -38.04 -35.45 -83.22
N LEU A 324 -37.20 -35.98 -82.34
CA LEU A 324 -36.52 -37.26 -82.49
C LEU A 324 -37.51 -38.42 -82.42
N VAL A 325 -38.63 -38.36 -81.69
CA VAL A 325 -39.68 -39.39 -81.73
C VAL A 325 -40.23 -39.54 -83.16
N GLU A 326 -40.28 -38.44 -83.92
CA GLU A 326 -40.66 -38.47 -85.33
C GLU A 326 -39.59 -39.16 -86.19
N GLU A 327 -38.30 -38.94 -85.89
CA GLU A 327 -37.14 -39.55 -86.58
C GLU A 327 -36.81 -40.98 -86.08
N LEU A 328 -37.15 -41.33 -84.84
CA LEU A 328 -36.84 -42.57 -84.10
C LEU A 328 -37.69 -43.75 -84.54
N ARG A 329 -38.63 -43.54 -85.47
CA ARG A 329 -39.08 -44.61 -86.37
C ARG A 329 -37.89 -45.32 -87.05
N GLN A 330 -36.74 -44.65 -87.20
CA GLN A 330 -35.58 -45.19 -87.93
C GLN A 330 -34.37 -45.60 -87.08
N LYS A 331 -34.20 -45.14 -85.84
CA LYS A 331 -32.95 -45.31 -85.07
C LYS A 331 -33.14 -45.84 -83.64
N ALA A 332 -34.10 -46.74 -83.44
CA ALA A 332 -34.44 -47.39 -82.17
C ALA A 332 -33.29 -48.10 -81.41
N ARG A 333 -32.07 -48.18 -81.97
CA ARG A 333 -30.89 -48.79 -81.33
C ARG A 333 -30.04 -47.81 -80.51
N GLU A 334 -30.03 -46.51 -80.82
CA GLU A 334 -29.25 -45.50 -80.06
C GLU A 334 -29.97 -45.03 -78.77
N LEU A 335 -31.23 -45.44 -78.57
CA LEU A 335 -32.09 -45.04 -77.45
C LEU A 335 -31.57 -45.51 -76.07
N ARG A 336 -30.87 -46.64 -76.00
CA ARG A 336 -30.40 -47.23 -74.73
C ARG A 336 -29.30 -46.41 -74.06
N ASP A 337 -28.40 -45.82 -74.84
CA ASP A 337 -27.27 -45.06 -74.28
C ASP A 337 -27.73 -43.71 -73.71
N ILE A 338 -28.81 -43.15 -74.25
CA ILE A 338 -29.34 -41.85 -73.81
C ILE A 338 -30.16 -41.98 -72.51
N THR A 339 -30.87 -43.09 -72.28
CA THR A 339 -31.61 -43.31 -71.02
C THR A 339 -30.68 -43.48 -69.82
N LEU A 340 -29.49 -44.07 -70.02
CA LEU A 340 -28.45 -44.10 -68.99
C LEU A 340 -27.94 -42.69 -68.66
N LYS A 341 -27.72 -41.86 -69.68
CA LYS A 341 -27.31 -40.45 -69.50
C LYS A 341 -28.37 -39.62 -68.75
N GLN A 342 -29.66 -39.93 -68.94
CA GLN A 342 -30.76 -39.31 -68.20
C GLN A 342 -30.69 -39.63 -66.70
N LYS A 343 -30.33 -40.86 -66.32
CA LYS A 343 -30.13 -41.25 -64.92
C LYS A 343 -28.98 -40.50 -64.28
N GLU A 344 -27.83 -40.41 -64.97
CA GLU A 344 -26.66 -39.66 -64.49
C GLU A 344 -26.99 -38.19 -64.20
N MET A 345 -27.78 -37.53 -65.07
CA MET A 345 -28.18 -36.14 -64.88
C MET A 345 -29.17 -35.95 -63.72
N VAL A 346 -30.08 -36.90 -63.50
CA VAL A 346 -30.98 -36.87 -62.34
C VAL A 346 -30.20 -37.06 -61.04
N GLU A 347 -29.25 -37.98 -61.01
CA GLU A 347 -28.34 -38.16 -59.87
C GLU A 347 -27.49 -36.91 -59.60
N ALA A 348 -27.09 -36.18 -60.65
CA ALA A 348 -26.40 -34.90 -60.52
C ALA A 348 -27.32 -33.79 -59.96
N GLN A 349 -28.55 -33.68 -60.46
CA GLN A 349 -29.54 -32.70 -59.97
C GLN A 349 -29.90 -32.93 -58.49
N VAL A 350 -30.08 -34.20 -58.09
CA VAL A 350 -30.33 -34.57 -56.70
C VAL A 350 -29.15 -34.17 -55.81
N ARG A 351 -27.92 -34.43 -56.26
CA ARG A 351 -26.70 -34.02 -55.53
C ARG A 351 -26.59 -32.50 -55.39
N ALA A 352 -26.85 -31.74 -56.45
CA ALA A 352 -26.82 -30.28 -56.42
C ALA A 352 -27.89 -29.70 -55.48
N LYS A 353 -29.12 -30.23 -55.54
CA LYS A 353 -30.24 -29.76 -54.70
C LYS A 353 -30.03 -30.10 -53.21
N ARG A 354 -29.46 -31.26 -52.92
CA ARG A 354 -29.00 -31.65 -51.56
C ARG A 354 -28.01 -30.64 -51.00
N ALA A 355 -26.91 -30.42 -51.72
CA ALA A 355 -25.87 -29.49 -51.31
C ALA A 355 -26.39 -28.05 -51.07
N GLU A 356 -27.33 -27.56 -51.89
CA GLU A 356 -27.92 -26.24 -51.68
C GLU A 356 -28.82 -26.17 -50.44
N GLU A 357 -29.66 -27.17 -50.17
CA GLU A 357 -30.48 -27.16 -48.96
C GLU A 357 -29.68 -27.38 -47.68
N GLU A 358 -28.60 -28.18 -47.71
CA GLU A 358 -27.65 -28.28 -46.59
C GLU A 358 -27.08 -26.88 -46.26
N ARG A 359 -26.64 -26.16 -47.30
CA ARG A 359 -26.09 -24.81 -47.17
C ARG A 359 -27.10 -23.80 -46.61
N VAL A 360 -28.35 -23.82 -47.09
CA VAL A 360 -29.42 -22.93 -46.61
C VAL A 360 -29.75 -23.21 -45.14
N THR A 361 -29.83 -24.48 -44.73
CA THR A 361 -29.99 -24.84 -43.32
C THR A 361 -28.83 -24.31 -42.49
N ALA A 362 -27.57 -24.51 -42.93
CA ALA A 362 -26.37 -24.02 -42.24
C ALA A 362 -26.43 -22.52 -41.94
N TYR A 363 -26.82 -21.75 -42.96
CA TYR A 363 -26.94 -20.30 -42.89
C TYR A 363 -28.03 -19.89 -41.89
N ASN A 364 -29.22 -20.50 -41.96
CA ASN A 364 -30.32 -20.17 -41.05
C ASN A 364 -29.99 -20.51 -39.58
N GLU A 365 -29.27 -21.60 -39.33
CA GLU A 365 -28.76 -21.94 -37.99
C GLU A 365 -27.79 -20.89 -37.48
N PHE A 366 -26.81 -20.52 -38.31
CA PHE A 366 -25.83 -19.49 -37.98
C PHE A 366 -26.50 -18.16 -37.64
N VAL A 367 -27.42 -17.67 -38.49
CA VAL A 367 -28.13 -16.40 -38.26
C VAL A 367 -28.88 -16.41 -36.92
N ASN A 368 -29.57 -17.51 -36.59
CA ASN A 368 -30.30 -17.61 -35.32
C ASN A 368 -29.34 -17.58 -34.11
N MET A 369 -28.24 -18.33 -34.15
CA MET A 369 -27.28 -18.35 -33.06
C MET A 369 -26.46 -17.06 -32.95
N GLU A 370 -26.16 -16.40 -34.06
CA GLU A 370 -25.51 -15.08 -34.09
C GLU A 370 -26.41 -14.03 -33.43
N GLU A 371 -27.70 -14.00 -33.73
CA GLU A 371 -28.64 -13.07 -33.09
C GLU A 371 -28.74 -13.29 -31.57
N GLN A 372 -28.73 -14.55 -31.13
CA GLN A 372 -28.67 -14.89 -29.70
C GLN A 372 -27.37 -14.42 -29.06
N GLN A 373 -26.23 -14.61 -29.74
CA GLN A 373 -24.92 -14.16 -29.25
C GLN A 373 -24.85 -12.63 -29.18
N LYS A 374 -25.35 -11.93 -30.20
CA LYS A 374 -25.45 -10.46 -30.23
C LYS A 374 -26.27 -9.93 -29.06
N HIS A 375 -27.41 -10.55 -28.74
CA HIS A 375 -28.21 -10.17 -27.57
C HIS A 375 -27.44 -10.36 -26.25
N ARG A 376 -26.60 -11.38 -26.12
CA ARG A 376 -25.73 -11.56 -24.94
C ARG A 376 -24.66 -10.48 -24.85
N LEU A 377 -23.94 -10.25 -25.95
CA LEU A 377 -22.91 -9.23 -26.03
C LEU A 377 -23.49 -7.84 -25.69
N LEU A 378 -24.68 -7.52 -26.20
CA LEU A 378 -25.38 -6.27 -25.84
C LEU A 378 -25.75 -6.20 -24.35
N ARG A 379 -26.17 -7.31 -23.73
CA ARG A 379 -26.40 -7.36 -22.26
C ARG A 379 -25.10 -7.17 -21.47
N CYS A 380 -24.00 -7.76 -21.92
CA CYS A 380 -22.68 -7.55 -21.31
C CYS A 380 -22.22 -6.09 -21.47
N LEU A 381 -22.41 -5.49 -22.64
CA LEU A 381 -22.08 -4.08 -22.89
C LEU A 381 -22.92 -3.13 -22.01
N ALA A 382 -24.23 -3.39 -21.87
CA ALA A 382 -25.08 -2.60 -20.98
C ALA A 382 -24.62 -2.66 -19.51
N TYR A 383 -24.06 -3.80 -19.07
CA TYR A 383 -23.42 -3.91 -17.76
C TYR A 383 -22.18 -3.00 -17.66
N PHE A 384 -21.30 -2.98 -18.66
CA PHE A 384 -20.13 -2.10 -18.67
C PHE A 384 -20.47 -0.61 -18.74
N ASP A 385 -21.52 -0.23 -19.49
CA ASP A 385 -21.96 1.17 -19.56
C ASP A 385 -22.41 1.68 -18.18
N GLY A 386 -23.10 0.85 -17.38
CA GLY A 386 -23.44 1.19 -15.99
C GLY A 386 -22.22 1.30 -15.06
N MET A 387 -21.18 0.50 -15.30
CA MET A 387 -19.93 0.52 -14.53
C MET A 387 -19.03 1.72 -14.87
N GLU A 388 -19.09 2.22 -16.10
CA GLU A 388 -18.32 3.39 -16.55
C GLU A 388 -18.75 4.67 -15.81
N GLU A 389 -20.07 4.86 -15.64
CA GLU A 389 -20.58 5.98 -14.82
C GLU A 389 -20.10 5.91 -13.37
N LEU A 390 -20.10 4.71 -12.78
CA LEU A 390 -19.64 4.49 -11.41
C LEU A 390 -18.14 4.77 -11.26
N THR A 391 -17.35 4.49 -12.30
CA THR A 391 -15.91 4.76 -12.29
C THR A 391 -15.62 6.27 -12.17
N ALA A 392 -16.43 7.11 -12.82
CA ALA A 392 -16.33 8.55 -12.69
C ALA A 392 -16.68 9.03 -11.26
N ASP A 393 -17.73 8.47 -10.65
CA ASP A 393 -18.11 8.77 -9.26
C ASP A 393 -17.02 8.31 -8.26
N LEU A 394 -16.42 7.13 -8.46
CA LEU A 394 -15.33 6.62 -7.63
C LEU A 394 -14.07 7.50 -7.73
N ARG A 395 -13.68 7.92 -8.94
CA ARG A 395 -12.58 8.86 -9.14
C ARG A 395 -12.83 10.18 -8.42
N SER A 396 -14.02 10.76 -8.62
CA SER A 396 -14.40 12.01 -7.94
C SER A 396 -14.37 11.87 -6.41
N TYR A 397 -14.84 10.74 -5.89
CA TYR A 397 -14.81 10.45 -4.47
C TYR A 397 -13.36 10.39 -3.95
N VAL A 398 -12.48 9.63 -4.59
CA VAL A 398 -11.10 9.50 -4.15
C VAL A 398 -10.32 10.79 -4.29
N ASP A 399 -10.47 11.51 -5.40
CA ASP A 399 -9.83 12.82 -5.57
C ASP A 399 -10.21 13.78 -4.44
N GLU A 400 -11.50 13.84 -4.08
CA GLU A 400 -11.94 14.69 -2.98
C GLU A 400 -11.47 14.17 -1.61
N MET A 401 -11.59 12.87 -1.33
CA MET A 401 -11.20 12.32 -0.03
C MET A 401 -9.69 12.37 0.21
N VAL A 402 -8.88 12.25 -0.85
CA VAL A 402 -7.42 12.43 -0.79
C VAL A 402 -7.07 13.88 -0.41
N THR A 403 -7.80 14.88 -0.93
CA THR A 403 -7.56 16.29 -0.53
C THR A 403 -7.92 16.57 0.93
N ARG A 404 -8.74 15.71 1.54
CA ARG A 404 -9.17 15.82 2.95
C ARG A 404 -8.29 15.03 3.92
N ILE A 405 -7.28 14.30 3.44
CA ILE A 405 -6.31 13.66 4.32
C ILE A 405 -5.67 14.75 5.19
N PRO A 406 -5.65 14.60 6.53
CA PRO A 406 -5.29 15.68 7.46
C PRO A 406 -3.78 15.93 7.53
N GLN A 407 -3.09 16.06 6.39
CA GLN A 407 -1.62 16.23 6.34
C GLN A 407 -1.15 17.50 7.04
N GLN A 408 -1.89 18.60 6.92
CA GLN A 408 -1.57 19.85 7.61
C GLN A 408 -1.77 19.71 9.12
N ASN A 409 -2.85 19.05 9.54
CA ASN A 409 -3.10 18.77 10.96
C ASN A 409 -2.04 17.82 11.51
N LEU A 410 -1.59 16.81 10.75
CA LEU A 410 -0.51 15.91 11.17
C LEU A 410 0.76 16.70 11.51
N ARG A 411 1.16 17.65 10.65
CA ARG A 411 2.32 18.51 10.93
C ARG A 411 2.13 19.33 12.20
N GLN A 412 0.95 19.92 12.39
CA GLN A 412 0.64 20.68 13.62
C GLN A 412 0.66 19.80 14.87
N VAL A 413 0.15 18.57 14.79
CA VAL A 413 0.16 17.62 15.91
C VAL A 413 1.58 17.11 16.18
N LEU A 414 2.39 16.86 15.14
CA LEU A 414 3.82 16.56 15.29
C LEU A 414 4.57 17.72 15.97
N ASP A 415 4.28 18.97 15.60
CA ASP A 415 4.85 20.14 16.26
C ASP A 415 4.43 20.23 17.73
N GLN A 416 3.15 19.99 18.05
CA GLN A 416 2.66 19.93 19.43
C GLN A 416 3.32 18.80 20.24
N LEU A 417 3.48 17.63 19.64
CA LEU A 417 4.15 16.49 20.26
C LEU A 417 5.63 16.78 20.51
N ASN A 418 6.32 17.37 19.54
CA ASN A 418 7.68 17.86 19.69
C ASN A 418 7.77 18.91 20.81
N ASP A 419 6.83 19.85 20.91
CA ASP A 419 6.83 20.87 21.97
C ASP A 419 6.71 20.25 23.37
N ILE A 420 5.82 19.26 23.53
CA ILE A 420 5.62 18.53 24.80
C ILE A 420 6.90 17.76 25.18
N GLU A 421 7.46 16.99 24.24
CA GLU A 421 8.65 16.17 24.52
C GLU A 421 9.93 17.02 24.67
N ALA A 422 10.05 18.13 23.94
CA ALA A 422 11.12 19.10 24.13
C ALA A 422 11.07 19.76 25.51
N GLU A 423 9.87 20.05 26.04
CA GLU A 423 9.73 20.53 27.42
C GLU A 423 10.15 19.48 28.45
N ALA A 424 9.71 18.25 28.29
CA ALA A 424 10.10 17.14 29.17
C ALA A 424 11.63 16.94 29.15
N PHE A 425 12.23 16.94 27.96
CA PHE A 425 13.67 16.84 27.77
C PHE A 425 14.42 18.00 28.42
N MET A 426 14.00 19.25 28.21
CA MET A 426 14.67 20.42 28.79
C MET A 426 14.59 20.44 30.33
N ASN A 427 13.45 20.01 30.89
CA ASN A 427 13.31 19.87 32.35
C ASN A 427 14.24 18.76 32.89
N ALA A 428 14.36 17.64 32.18
CA ALA A 428 15.28 16.56 32.54
C ALA A 428 16.75 17.02 32.45
N TYR A 429 17.12 17.67 31.34
CA TYR A 429 18.48 18.13 31.06
C TYR A 429 18.91 19.24 32.03
N GLY A 430 18.04 20.22 32.29
CA GLY A 430 18.28 21.23 33.32
C GLY A 430 18.54 20.62 34.69
N GLY A 431 17.73 19.63 35.10
CA GLY A 431 17.95 18.90 36.35
C GLY A 431 19.26 18.11 36.40
N PHE A 432 19.68 17.51 35.27
CA PHE A 432 20.97 16.83 35.14
C PHE A 432 22.15 17.79 35.26
N VAL A 433 22.12 18.91 34.52
CA VAL A 433 23.16 19.95 34.55
C VAL A 433 23.29 20.55 35.95
N SER A 434 22.17 20.86 36.62
CA SER A 434 22.15 21.30 38.03
C SER A 434 22.93 20.34 38.91
N CYS A 435 22.60 19.06 38.80
CA CYS A 435 23.11 18.03 39.70
C CYS A 435 24.62 17.83 39.51
N CYS A 436 25.10 17.86 38.26
CA CYS A 436 26.52 17.82 37.93
C CYS A 436 27.26 19.08 38.41
N GLY A 437 26.67 20.25 38.19
CA GLY A 437 27.23 21.54 38.60
C GLY A 437 27.39 21.64 40.13
N GLU A 438 26.37 21.26 40.89
CA GLU A 438 26.40 21.26 42.36
C GLU A 438 27.53 20.38 42.93
N LEU A 439 27.72 19.17 42.38
CA LEU A 439 28.80 18.29 42.84
C LEU A 439 30.16 18.85 42.44
N THR A 440 30.27 19.42 41.23
CA THR A 440 31.51 20.03 40.73
C THR A 440 31.93 21.23 41.58
N VAL A 441 31.00 22.11 41.97
CA VAL A 441 31.27 23.23 42.88
C VAL A 441 31.76 22.72 44.24
N LYS A 442 31.10 21.72 44.83
CA LYS A 442 31.53 21.10 46.09
C LYS A 442 32.94 20.49 45.97
N LYS A 443 33.26 19.84 44.85
CA LYS A 443 34.56 19.21 44.61
C LYS A 443 35.67 20.22 44.33
N MET A 444 35.39 21.27 43.55
CA MET A 444 36.30 22.41 43.38
C MET A 444 36.61 23.08 44.71
N HIS A 445 35.60 23.28 45.57
CA HIS A 445 35.84 23.83 46.88
C HIS A 445 36.70 22.90 47.77
N ARG A 446 36.45 21.58 47.74
CA ARG A 446 37.31 20.61 48.43
C ARG A 446 38.75 20.66 47.89
N LEU A 447 38.93 20.79 46.57
CA LEU A 447 40.23 20.91 45.93
C LEU A 447 40.95 22.20 46.38
N ASP A 448 40.29 23.35 46.33
CA ASP A 448 40.85 24.64 46.81
C ASP A 448 41.30 24.53 48.29
N THR A 449 40.53 23.82 49.12
CA THR A 449 40.85 23.60 50.53
C THR A 449 42.07 22.70 50.70
N LEU A 450 42.13 21.60 49.95
CA LEU A 450 43.27 20.69 49.96
C LEU A 450 44.55 21.37 49.44
N GLU A 451 44.46 22.20 48.40
CA GLU A 451 45.59 22.99 47.88
C GLU A 451 46.13 23.99 48.90
N ARG A 452 45.26 24.57 49.73
CA ARG A 452 45.70 25.44 50.84
C ARG A 452 46.38 24.64 51.93
N GLN A 453 45.82 23.48 52.29
CA GLN A 453 46.43 22.58 53.28
C GLN A 453 47.79 22.06 52.81
N ALA A 454 47.92 21.69 51.54
CA ALA A 454 49.18 21.28 50.92
C ALA A 454 50.22 22.39 51.00
N ARG A 455 49.87 23.63 50.61
CA ARG A 455 50.79 24.80 50.72
C ARG A 455 51.24 25.06 52.15
N LEU A 456 50.34 24.94 53.12
CA LEU A 456 50.68 25.11 54.55
C LEU A 456 51.59 23.99 55.05
N LEU A 457 51.34 22.73 54.65
CA LEU A 457 52.19 21.60 55.00
C LEU A 457 53.56 21.65 54.33
N GLU A 458 53.63 22.09 53.07
CA GLU A 458 54.90 22.36 52.38
C GLU A 458 55.73 23.40 53.12
N HIS A 459 55.11 24.52 53.50
CA HIS A 459 55.77 25.54 54.30
C HIS A 459 56.27 25.01 55.65
N ASN A 460 55.45 24.21 56.35
CA ASN A 460 55.85 23.60 57.62
C ASN A 460 56.97 22.58 57.46
N ARG A 461 56.95 21.78 56.38
CA ARG A 461 58.01 20.83 56.02
C ARG A 461 59.32 21.58 55.74
N ASP A 462 59.26 22.67 54.97
CA ASP A 462 60.44 23.44 54.59
C ASP A 462 61.05 24.15 55.81
N SER A 463 60.19 24.73 56.67
CA SER A 463 60.61 25.29 57.97
C SER A 463 61.20 24.22 58.89
N ALA A 464 60.59 23.03 58.95
CA ALA A 464 61.08 21.88 59.73
C ALA A 464 62.43 21.37 59.22
N MET A 465 62.65 21.41 57.90
CA MET A 465 63.93 21.06 57.28
C MET A 465 65.03 22.05 57.66
N GLU A 466 64.74 23.36 57.69
CA GLU A 466 65.69 24.40 58.12
C GLU A 466 66.04 24.30 59.62
N SER A 467 65.08 23.89 60.45
CA SER A 467 65.20 23.83 61.91
C SER A 467 65.57 22.46 62.48
N LEU A 468 65.74 21.44 61.62
CA LEU A 468 65.98 20.04 62.01
C LEU A 468 64.90 19.47 62.97
N ASP A 469 63.63 19.82 62.75
CA ASP A 469 62.50 19.35 63.56
C ASP A 469 62.31 17.81 63.43
N PRO A 470 62.21 17.06 64.56
CA PRO A 470 61.97 15.62 64.54
C PRO A 470 60.66 15.19 63.84
N ASN A 471 59.70 16.09 63.64
CA ASN A 471 58.43 15.80 62.97
C ASN A 471 58.51 15.87 61.43
N MET A 472 59.67 16.16 60.84
CA MET A 472 59.80 16.35 59.39
C MET A 472 59.27 15.18 58.55
N SER A 473 59.45 13.94 59.01
CA SER A 473 58.90 12.75 58.34
C SER A 473 57.37 12.71 58.33
N ASN A 474 56.72 13.21 59.39
CA ASN A 474 55.26 13.23 59.49
C ASN A 474 54.68 14.24 58.50
N TYR A 475 55.28 15.43 58.37
CA TYR A 475 54.86 16.41 57.36
C TYR A 475 55.00 15.90 55.94
N ARG A 476 56.01 15.07 55.64
CA ARG A 476 56.14 14.43 54.32
C ARG A 476 55.01 13.45 54.05
N LEU A 477 54.70 12.57 55.01
CA LEU A 477 53.60 11.60 54.87
C LEU A 477 52.25 12.31 54.74
N GLU A 478 51.97 13.32 55.58
CA GLU A 478 50.73 14.10 55.50
C GLU A 478 50.61 14.86 54.17
N LEU A 479 51.71 15.41 53.66
CA LEU A 479 51.71 16.08 52.36
C LEU A 479 51.43 15.09 51.22
N ASP A 480 52.05 13.91 51.24
CA ASP A 480 51.80 12.85 50.25
C ASP A 480 50.33 12.41 50.29
N ASP A 481 49.74 12.23 51.48
CA ASP A 481 48.32 11.91 51.68
C ASP A 481 47.40 13.02 51.12
N ILE A 482 47.71 14.30 51.35
CA ILE A 482 46.92 15.42 50.79
C ILE A 482 47.04 15.47 49.27
N ILE A 483 48.23 15.26 48.71
CA ILE A 483 48.44 15.20 47.25
C ILE A 483 47.62 14.05 46.65
N GLU A 484 47.57 12.89 47.31
CA GLU A 484 46.73 11.77 46.87
C GLU A 484 45.23 12.13 46.92
N GLN A 485 44.77 12.78 47.99
CA GLN A 485 43.39 13.30 48.07
C GLN A 485 43.09 14.33 46.97
N MET A 486 44.04 15.24 46.66
CA MET A 486 43.90 16.22 45.58
C MET A 486 43.74 15.53 44.22
N LYS A 487 44.58 14.51 43.93
CA LYS A 487 44.46 13.70 42.71
C LYS A 487 43.11 13.00 42.64
N GLY A 488 42.63 12.43 43.75
CA GLY A 488 41.31 11.81 43.83
C GLY A 488 40.16 12.77 43.53
N VAL A 489 40.18 13.98 44.12
CA VAL A 489 39.16 15.01 43.88
C VAL A 489 39.22 15.55 42.45
N SER A 490 40.41 15.82 41.92
CA SER A 490 40.62 16.22 40.53
C SER A 490 40.11 15.16 39.55
N GLY A 491 40.36 13.88 39.83
CA GLY A 491 39.82 12.76 39.05
C GLY A 491 38.29 12.73 39.01
N VAL A 492 37.63 13.00 40.15
CA VAL A 492 36.17 13.12 40.21
C VAL A 492 35.66 14.32 39.39
N ILE A 493 36.33 15.46 39.46
CA ILE A 493 35.98 16.64 38.64
C ILE A 493 36.09 16.33 37.14
N ASN A 494 37.17 15.67 36.71
CA ASN A 494 37.33 15.28 35.31
C ASN A 494 36.25 14.29 34.85
N ALA A 495 35.87 13.33 35.71
CA ALA A 495 34.77 12.40 35.42
C ALA A 495 33.41 13.11 35.34
N LEU A 496 33.17 14.13 36.17
CA LEU A 496 31.96 14.96 36.10
C LEU A 496 31.91 15.79 34.82
N ASN A 497 33.02 16.40 34.42
CA ASN A 497 33.11 17.12 33.15
C ASN A 497 32.82 16.17 31.97
N ALA A 498 33.42 14.98 31.95
CA ALA A 498 33.16 13.99 30.90
C ALA A 498 31.70 13.50 30.89
N THR A 499 31.06 13.39 32.06
CA THR A 499 29.64 13.05 32.17
C THR A 499 28.75 14.18 31.64
N GLN A 500 29.11 15.43 31.92
CA GLN A 500 28.42 16.60 31.40
C GLN A 500 28.59 16.73 29.87
N ASP A 501 29.77 16.45 29.33
CA ASP A 501 30.03 16.40 27.90
C ASP A 501 29.22 15.29 27.21
N ALA A 502 29.08 14.12 27.84
CA ALA A 502 28.22 13.05 27.35
C ALA A 502 26.73 13.45 27.36
N GLY A 503 26.30 14.22 28.36
CA GLY A 503 24.96 14.81 28.39
C GLY A 503 24.75 15.88 27.31
N GLU A 504 25.78 16.66 27.03
CA GLU A 504 25.79 17.67 25.96
C GLU A 504 25.70 17.03 24.57
N GLN A 505 26.34 15.88 24.35
CA GLN A 505 26.17 15.11 23.11
C GLN A 505 24.71 14.66 22.91
N LEU A 506 24.00 14.29 24.00
CA LEU A 506 22.58 13.99 23.93
C LEU A 506 21.76 15.25 23.58
N PHE A 507 22.09 16.41 24.17
CA PHE A 507 21.45 17.68 23.81
C PHE A 507 21.64 18.02 22.33
N GLN A 508 22.87 18.00 21.83
CA GLN A 508 23.20 18.30 20.42
C GLN A 508 22.42 17.41 19.45
N SER A 509 22.21 16.15 19.83
CA SER A 509 21.47 15.20 19.00
C SER A 509 19.98 15.57 18.83
N VAL A 510 19.38 16.30 19.79
CA VAL A 510 17.97 16.72 19.75
C VAL A 510 17.80 18.25 19.64
N GLU A 511 18.89 18.98 19.49
CA GLU A 511 18.96 20.45 19.53
C GLU A 511 17.98 21.09 18.54
N LYS A 512 17.90 20.57 17.32
CA LYS A 512 16.97 21.08 16.30
C LYS A 512 15.52 21.07 16.77
N GLY A 513 15.09 20.00 17.45
CA GLY A 513 13.74 19.87 17.97
C GLY A 513 13.45 20.85 19.10
N VAL A 514 14.42 21.01 20.00
CA VAL A 514 14.35 21.99 21.09
C VAL A 514 14.28 23.41 20.53
N LEU A 515 15.20 23.81 19.65
CA LEU A 515 15.22 25.16 19.08
C LEU A 515 13.93 25.47 18.33
N ALA A 516 13.37 24.51 17.59
CA ALA A 516 12.10 24.67 16.89
C ALA A 516 10.94 24.98 17.85
N LYS A 517 10.89 24.32 19.03
CA LYS A 517 9.90 24.66 20.08
C LYS A 517 10.03 26.12 20.51
N TYR A 518 11.24 26.55 20.87
CA TYR A 518 11.47 27.91 21.39
C TYR A 518 11.19 28.98 20.33
N GLU A 519 11.51 28.71 19.07
CA GLU A 519 11.16 29.56 17.93
C GLU A 519 9.64 29.67 17.78
N ARG A 520 8.90 28.54 17.82
CA ARG A 520 7.43 28.53 17.75
C ARG A 520 6.77 29.26 18.92
N SER A 521 7.28 29.10 20.15
CA SER A 521 6.73 29.79 21.32
C SER A 521 7.15 31.26 21.43
N GLY A 522 8.10 31.71 20.61
CA GLY A 522 8.65 33.07 20.65
C GLY A 522 9.42 33.38 21.94
N THR A 523 9.91 32.37 22.64
CA THR A 523 10.68 32.53 23.88
C THR A 523 12.18 32.46 23.57
N PRO A 524 13.01 33.35 24.15
CA PRO A 524 14.45 33.29 23.92
C PRO A 524 15.00 31.99 24.51
N PHE A 525 15.69 31.22 23.68
CA PHE A 525 16.36 30.01 24.12
C PHE A 525 17.62 30.37 24.91
N VAL A 526 17.73 29.83 26.14
CA VAL A 526 18.94 29.90 26.95
C VAL A 526 19.38 28.48 27.25
N HIS A 527 20.62 28.16 26.90
CA HIS A 527 21.15 26.83 27.11
C HIS A 527 21.35 26.56 28.61
N PRO A 528 20.94 25.41 29.17
CA PRO A 528 21.07 25.13 30.60
C PRO A 528 22.51 25.25 31.11
N LEU A 529 23.52 24.84 30.33
CA LEU A 529 24.93 25.04 30.71
C LEU A 529 25.30 26.52 30.91
N GLN A 530 24.72 27.44 30.14
CA GLN A 530 24.96 28.88 30.30
C GLN A 530 24.27 29.40 31.57
N GLU A 531 23.02 29.00 31.80
CA GLU A 531 22.27 29.39 32.99
C GLU A 531 22.95 28.90 34.28
N TYR A 532 23.41 27.65 34.29
CA TYR A 532 24.14 27.07 35.41
C TYR A 532 25.55 27.62 35.55
N GLY A 533 26.24 27.93 34.44
CA GLY A 533 27.53 28.61 34.49
C GLY A 533 27.45 29.93 35.26
N ILE A 534 26.40 30.72 35.04
CA ILE A 534 26.13 31.96 35.77
C ILE A 534 25.92 31.68 37.26
N LYS A 535 25.03 30.74 37.60
CA LYS A 535 24.75 30.33 38.99
C LYS A 535 26.01 29.82 39.72
N SER A 536 26.83 29.02 39.04
CA SER A 536 28.08 28.48 39.59
C SER A 536 29.10 29.57 39.88
N VAL A 537 29.24 30.56 38.98
CA VAL A 537 30.10 31.73 39.21
C VAL A 537 29.61 32.54 40.41
N GLU A 538 28.29 32.76 40.54
CA GLU A 538 27.72 33.44 41.70
C GLU A 538 27.99 32.71 43.02
N GLU A 539 27.83 31.38 43.06
CA GLU A 539 28.12 30.57 44.24
C GLU A 539 29.60 30.57 44.60
N ARG A 540 30.48 30.48 43.59
CA ARG A 540 31.93 30.56 43.77
C ARG A 540 32.32 31.94 44.30
N ASN A 541 31.75 33.02 43.78
CA ASN A 541 31.99 34.38 44.26
C ASN A 541 31.58 34.52 45.74
N ARG A 542 30.37 34.07 46.11
CA ARG A 542 29.92 34.07 47.52
C ARG A 542 30.85 33.26 48.42
N PHE A 543 31.42 32.17 47.93
CA PHE A 543 32.39 31.38 48.68
C PHE A 543 33.74 32.09 48.81
N VAL A 544 34.26 32.67 47.73
CA VAL A 544 35.49 33.46 47.75
C VAL A 544 35.35 34.62 48.73
N ASP A 545 34.22 35.33 48.73
CA ASP A 545 33.93 36.41 49.70
C ASP A 545 33.94 35.90 51.15
N ARG A 546 33.29 34.76 51.43
CA ARG A 546 33.33 34.14 52.77
C ARG A 546 34.74 33.70 53.17
N SER A 547 35.50 33.14 52.23
CA SER A 547 36.89 32.74 52.45
C SER A 547 37.79 33.96 52.70
N MET A 548 37.65 35.02 51.91
CA MET A 548 38.36 36.27 52.08
C MET A 548 38.05 36.86 53.45
N HIS A 549 36.79 36.91 53.87
CA HIS A 549 36.44 37.33 55.23
C HIS A 549 37.00 36.43 56.33
N TYR A 550 37.09 35.12 56.09
CA TYR A 550 37.74 34.21 57.03
C TYR A 550 39.25 34.48 57.12
N VAL A 551 39.91 34.70 55.98
CA VAL A 551 41.33 35.06 55.90
C VAL A 551 41.59 36.42 56.52
N GLU A 552 40.79 37.44 56.23
CA GLU A 552 40.89 38.77 56.86
C GLU A 552 40.73 38.66 58.38
N ASN A 553 39.84 37.80 58.87
CA ASN A 553 39.67 37.56 60.30
C ASN A 553 40.85 36.77 60.91
N GLU A 554 41.39 35.78 60.21
CA GLU A 554 42.61 35.05 60.60
C GLU A 554 43.82 35.98 60.61
N GLU A 555 44.04 36.76 59.55
CA GLU A 555 45.10 37.77 59.44
C GLU A 555 44.97 38.82 60.52
N ARG A 556 43.75 39.30 60.85
CA ARG A 556 43.53 40.17 62.02
C ARG A 556 43.95 39.48 63.31
N LYS A 557 43.57 38.22 63.54
CA LYS A 557 43.99 37.46 64.73
C LYS A 557 45.49 37.23 64.77
N VAL A 558 46.13 36.98 63.63
CA VAL A 558 47.58 36.83 63.50
C VAL A 558 48.28 38.16 63.74
N LEU A 559 47.76 39.28 63.22
CA LEU A 559 48.24 40.63 63.50
C LEU A 559 48.07 41.01 64.96
N GLU A 560 46.94 40.67 65.59
CA GLU A 560 46.73 40.83 67.03
C GLU A 560 47.74 40.03 67.83
N LYS A 561 47.94 38.74 67.50
CA LYS A 561 48.98 37.91 68.14
C LYS A 561 50.38 38.47 67.91
N ARG A 562 50.69 38.96 66.71
CA ARG A 562 51.99 39.56 66.38
C ARG A 562 52.20 40.89 67.10
N ASN A 563 51.16 41.70 67.25
CA ASN A 563 51.18 42.92 68.04
C ASN A 563 51.34 42.61 69.53
N VAL A 564 50.67 41.58 70.06
CA VAL A 564 50.87 41.11 71.43
C VAL A 564 52.29 40.59 71.64
N LEU A 565 52.81 39.78 70.71
CA LEU A 565 54.20 39.28 70.74
C LEU A 565 55.22 40.41 70.63
N ASN A 566 54.98 41.42 69.78
CA ASN A 566 55.84 42.60 69.67
C ASN A 566 55.78 43.45 70.95
N ARG A 567 54.61 43.62 71.57
CA ARG A 567 54.47 44.28 72.88
C ARG A 567 55.16 43.49 73.98
N MET A 568 55.06 42.16 73.96
CA MET A 568 55.78 41.30 74.91
C MET A 568 57.28 41.38 74.69
N ARG A 569 57.76 41.38 73.44
CA ARG A 569 59.18 41.61 73.13
C ARG A 569 59.65 42.99 73.59
N GLN A 570 58.91 44.05 73.30
CA GLN A 570 59.24 45.39 73.79
C GLN A 570 59.22 45.45 75.32
N ALA A 571 58.25 44.82 75.99
CA ALA A 571 58.22 44.75 77.44
C ALA A 571 59.40 43.96 78.00
N VAL A 572 59.81 42.87 77.35
CA VAL A 572 61.02 42.12 77.73
C VAL A 572 62.28 42.93 77.46
N GLU A 573 62.39 43.63 76.33
CA GLU A 573 63.52 44.53 76.03
C GLU A 573 63.57 45.74 76.99
N GLU A 574 62.43 46.30 77.39
CA GLU A 574 62.33 47.36 78.39
C GLU A 574 62.68 46.85 79.79
N ASP A 575 62.27 45.63 80.16
CA ASP A 575 62.60 45.00 81.45
C ASP A 575 64.08 44.56 81.47
N GLU A 576 64.63 44.07 80.36
CA GLU A 576 66.07 43.84 80.17
C GLU A 576 66.86 45.16 80.25
N ALA A 577 66.40 46.24 79.61
CA ALA A 577 67.04 47.55 79.71
C ALA A 577 66.91 48.16 81.13
N ALA A 578 65.78 47.96 81.81
CA ALA A 578 65.55 48.39 83.19
C ALA A 578 66.39 47.60 84.18
N THR A 579 66.54 46.28 83.99
CA THR A 579 67.42 45.43 84.79
C THR A 579 68.88 45.74 84.51
N GLU A 580 69.31 45.96 83.26
CA GLU A 580 70.66 46.44 82.94
C GLU A 580 70.95 47.82 83.56
N SER A 581 69.98 48.74 83.55
CA SER A 581 70.05 50.04 84.23
C SER A 581 70.16 49.89 85.76
N ALA A 582 69.35 49.00 86.36
CA ALA A 582 69.39 48.71 87.78
C ALA A 582 70.72 48.06 88.19
N ILE A 583 71.26 47.17 87.35
CA ILE A 583 72.59 46.58 87.53
C ILE A 583 73.68 47.66 87.44
N ARG A 584 73.58 48.61 86.50
CA ARG A 584 74.53 49.75 86.41
C ARG A 584 74.44 50.72 87.58
N ASN A 585 73.27 50.87 88.21
CA ASN A 585 73.05 51.79 89.33
C ASN A 585 73.20 51.14 90.71
N LEU A 586 73.48 49.84 90.79
CA LEU A 586 73.84 49.22 92.06
C LEU A 586 75.22 49.74 92.50
N PRO A 587 75.33 50.37 93.69
CA PRO A 587 76.60 50.88 94.18
C PRO A 587 77.59 49.73 94.30
N ALA A 588 78.80 49.93 93.77
CA ALA A 588 79.87 48.94 93.74
C ALA A 588 79.97 48.25 95.11
N ALA A 589 79.77 46.93 95.11
CA ALA A 589 79.83 46.13 96.31
C ALA A 589 81.17 46.39 97.03
N PRO A 590 81.16 46.61 98.36
CA PRO A 590 82.37 46.90 99.09
C PRO A 590 83.33 45.71 99.01
N GLU A 591 84.54 46.01 98.52
CA GLU A 591 85.69 45.11 98.49
C GLU A 591 85.98 44.58 99.90
N TYR A 592 86.26 43.28 99.97
CA TYR A 592 86.70 42.59 101.19
C TYR A 592 88.02 43.15 101.74
#